data_AF-A0A241WJZ4-F1
#
_entry.id   AF-A0A241WJZ4-F1
#
_cell.length_a   1.000
_cell.length_b   1.000
_cell.length_c   1.000
_cell.angle_alpha   90.00
_cell.angle_beta   90.00
_cell.angle_gamma   90.00
#
_symmetry.space_group_name_H-M   'P 1'
#
loop_
_entity.id
_entity.type
_entity.pdbx_description
1 polymer ?
#
loop_
_entity_poly.entity_id
_entity_poly.type
_entity_poly.pdbx_seq_one_letter_code
_entity_poly.pdbx_strand_id
1 'polypeptide(L)'
;MKNNIQRIKLTVFSKRYWEDEESRPCRETLISHIKRGWLSGKKIGTHWYVECTNWGAPLFYSSETPKIDLPSPPLTGNAIADKILSEI
;
A
#
# COMPACT_ATOMS: atom_id res chain seq x y z
N MET A 1 25.85 7.02 6.40
CA MET A 1 24.87 8.06 6.81
C MET A 1 23.76 7.37 7.58
N LYS A 2 23.58 7.65 8.89
CA LYS A 2 22.48 7.07 9.67
C LYS A 2 21.18 7.71 9.18
N ASN A 3 20.42 7.01 8.36
CA ASN A 3 19.06 7.42 8.01
C ASN A 3 18.26 7.49 9.32
N ASN A 4 17.93 8.70 9.79
CA ASN A 4 17.06 8.92 10.94
C ASN A 4 15.63 8.51 10.56
N ILE A 5 15.40 7.20 10.57
CA ILE A 5 14.11 6.58 10.28
C ILE A 5 13.31 6.60 11.58
N GLN A 6 12.19 7.32 11.57
CA GLN A 6 11.23 7.34 12.66
C GLN A 6 10.18 6.25 12.45
N ARG A 7 9.81 5.55 13.53
CA ARG A 7 8.73 4.57 13.50
C ARG A 7 7.49 5.17 14.12
N ILE A 8 6.45 5.33 13.30
CA ILE A 8 5.19 5.92 13.72
C ILE A 8 4.13 4.82 13.74
N LYS A 9 3.30 4.77 14.78
CA LYS A 9 2.16 3.83 14.82
C LYS A 9 1.23 4.12 13.64
N LEU A 10 0.70 3.07 13.02
CA LEU A 10 -0.17 3.20 11.85
C LEU A 10 -1.40 4.09 12.09
N THR A 11 -1.94 4.10 13.32
CA THR A 11 -3.04 5.01 13.73
C THR A 11 -2.63 6.48 13.79
N VAL A 12 -1.39 6.77 14.14
CA VAL A 12 -0.85 8.14 14.18
C VAL A 12 -0.51 8.57 12.76
N PHE A 13 0.06 7.66 11.95
CA PHE A 13 0.33 7.89 10.54
C PHE A 13 -0.94 8.28 9.77
N SER A 14 -2.03 7.50 9.92
CA SER A 14 -3.28 7.77 9.21
C SER A 14 -3.92 9.11 9.59
N LYS A 15 -3.76 9.56 10.83
CA LYS A 15 -4.26 10.87 11.29
C LYS A 15 -3.40 12.03 10.82
N ARG A 16 -2.10 11.81 10.63
CA ARG A 16 -1.15 12.85 10.22
C ARG A 16 -1.16 13.08 8.71
N TYR A 17 -1.47 12.06 7.92
CA TYR A 17 -1.50 12.13 6.47
C TYR A 17 -2.87 12.48 5.87
N TRP A 18 -3.95 12.13 6.58
CA TRP A 18 -5.31 12.45 6.18
C TRP A 18 -6.00 13.25 7.28
N GLU A 19 -6.18 14.55 7.01
CA GLU A 19 -6.94 15.48 7.86
C GLU A 19 -8.41 15.09 7.87
N ASP A 20 -8.98 14.81 6.69
CA ASP A 20 -10.34 14.30 6.54
C ASP A 20 -10.46 12.82 6.89
N GLU A 21 -11.46 12.50 7.73
CA GLU A 21 -11.76 11.13 8.13
C GLU A 21 -12.33 10.29 6.98
N GLU A 22 -13.09 10.90 6.07
CA GLU A 22 -13.68 10.22 4.91
C GLU A 22 -12.64 9.82 3.87
N SER A 23 -11.56 10.59 3.75
CA SER A 23 -10.44 10.27 2.84
C SER A 23 -9.42 9.30 3.48
N ARG A 24 -9.56 9.00 4.78
CA ARG A 24 -8.61 8.17 5.51
C ARG A 24 -8.80 6.70 5.13
N PRO A 25 -7.79 6.04 4.56
CA PRO A 25 -7.88 4.61 4.27
C PRO A 25 -8.04 3.82 5.57
N CYS A 26 -8.89 2.79 5.52
CA CYS A 26 -9.09 1.87 6.64
C CYS A 26 -7.76 1.25 7.09
N ARG A 27 -7.69 0.89 8.38
CA ARG A 27 -6.51 0.25 8.98
C ARG A 27 -6.07 -0.97 8.18
N GLU A 28 -7.02 -1.78 7.72
CA GLU A 28 -6.76 -2.97 6.92
C GLU A 28 -6.16 -2.66 5.54
N THR A 29 -6.62 -1.59 4.89
CA THR A 29 -6.07 -1.10 3.62
C THR A 29 -4.60 -0.72 3.78
N LEU A 30 -4.26 0.03 4.83
CA LEU A 30 -2.87 0.39 5.11
C LEU A 30 -2.00 -0.83 5.44
N ILE A 31 -2.54 -1.82 6.17
CA ILE A 31 -1.85 -3.09 6.41
C ILE A 31 -1.64 -3.85 5.08
N SER A 32 -2.63 -3.84 4.19
CA SER A 32 -2.52 -4.42 2.85
C SER A 32 -1.43 -3.74 2.04
N HIS A 33 -1.36 -2.40 2.08
CA HIS A 33 -0.28 -1.64 1.44
C HIS A 33 1.10 -2.05 1.97
N ILE A 34 1.23 -2.26 3.28
CA ILE A 34 2.50 -2.74 3.86
C ILE A 34 2.83 -4.16 3.39
N LYS A 35 1.86 -5.07 3.41
CA LYS A 35 2.05 -6.46 2.93
C LYS A 35 2.41 -6.52 1.44
N ARG A 36 1.85 -5.61 0.65
CA ARG A 36 2.12 -5.48 -0.80
C ARG A 36 3.42 -4.74 -1.11
N GLY A 37 4.11 -4.19 -0.10
CA GLY A 37 5.35 -3.43 -0.28
C GLY A 37 5.15 -2.00 -0.79
N TRP A 38 3.93 -1.47 -0.77
CA TRP A 38 3.60 -0.08 -1.14
C TRP A 38 3.86 0.92 -0.01
N LEU A 39 4.01 0.42 1.21
CA LEU A 39 4.29 1.23 2.38
C LEU A 39 5.36 0.52 3.20
N SER A 40 6.46 1.21 3.53
CA SER A 40 7.40 0.61 4.47
C SER A 40 6.82 0.62 5.86
N GLY A 41 6.43 -0.56 6.30
CA GLY A 41 5.97 -0.78 7.66
C GLY A 41 6.37 -2.15 8.17
N LYS A 42 6.44 -2.25 9.49
CA LYS A 42 6.76 -3.49 10.18
C LYS A 42 5.77 -3.72 11.30
N LYS A 43 5.33 -4.98 11.45
CA LYS A 43 4.59 -5.42 12.63
C LYS A 43 5.58 -5.63 13.77
N ILE A 44 5.39 -4.91 14.88
CA ILE A 44 6.18 -5.07 16.09
C ILE A 44 5.19 -5.37 17.23
N GLY A 45 5.20 -6.63 17.70
CA GLY A 45 4.18 -7.15 18.61
C GLY A 45 2.78 -7.12 17.97
N THR A 46 1.81 -6.56 18.68
CA THR A 46 0.41 -6.45 18.23
C THR A 46 0.15 -5.25 17.31
N HIS A 47 1.12 -4.34 17.17
CA HIS A 47 0.93 -3.07 16.47
C HIS A 47 1.70 -3.01 15.16
N TRP A 48 1.13 -2.30 14.18
CA TRP A 48 1.79 -1.97 12.92
C TRP A 48 2.41 -0.58 13.02
N TYR A 49 3.65 -0.50 12.58
CA TYR A 49 4.42 0.74 12.52
C TYR A 49 4.81 1.03 11.08
N VAL A 50 4.79 2.30 10.72
CA VAL A 50 5.24 2.82 9.43
C VAL A 50 6.61 3.46 9.65
N GLU A 51 7.55 3.15 8.77
CA GLU A 51 8.88 3.75 8.76
C GLU A 51 8.80 5.04 7.94
N CYS A 52 8.88 6.16 8.65
CA CYS A 52 8.86 7.50 8.07
C CYS A 52 10.25 8.12 8.14
N THR A 53 10.55 9.00 7.18
CA THR A 53 11.68 9.93 7.26
C THR A 53 11.43 10.94 8.39
N ASN A 54 12.47 11.66 8.81
CA ASN A 54 12.37 12.65 9.90
C ASN A 54 11.39 13.81 9.60
N TRP A 55 11.02 13.99 8.32
CA TRP A 55 10.00 14.94 7.86
C TRP A 55 8.56 14.39 7.94
N GLY A 56 8.38 13.19 8.47
CA GLY A 56 7.08 12.52 8.58
C GLY A 56 6.64 11.79 7.32
N ALA A 57 7.35 11.97 6.19
CA ALA A 57 7.01 11.30 4.95
C ALA A 57 7.34 9.79 5.01
N PRO A 58 6.40 8.90 4.65
CA PRO A 58 6.64 7.46 4.61
C PRO A 58 7.78 7.18 3.64
N LEU A 59 8.76 6.39 4.08
CA LEU A 59 9.70 5.79 3.15
C LEU A 59 8.86 4.92 2.19
N PHE A 60 9.00 5.15 0.89
CA PHE A 60 8.35 4.40 -0.20
C PHE A 60 6.87 4.68 -0.51
N TYR A 61 6.34 5.87 -0.22
CA TYR A 61 5.15 6.34 -0.97
C TYR A 61 5.54 7.00 -2.29
N SER A 62 6.52 6.42 -2.97
CA SER A 62 6.95 6.85 -4.30
C SER A 62 6.13 6.10 -5.34
N SER A 63 5.63 6.83 -6.34
CA SER A 63 4.93 6.35 -7.54
C SER A 63 5.75 5.38 -8.42
N GLU A 64 6.83 4.82 -7.89
CA GLU A 64 7.82 3.96 -8.55
C GLU A 64 7.80 2.53 -8.00
N THR A 65 6.71 2.10 -7.34
CA THR A 65 6.46 0.65 -7.30
C THR A 65 6.21 0.22 -8.74
N PRO A 66 7.02 -0.66 -9.35
CA PRO A 66 6.68 -1.19 -10.66
C PRO A 66 5.28 -1.78 -10.50
N LYS A 67 4.34 -1.29 -11.31
CA LYS A 67 3.02 -1.91 -11.42
C LYS A 67 3.32 -3.38 -11.67
N ILE A 68 2.95 -4.23 -10.72
CA ILE A 68 3.02 -5.67 -10.93
C ILE A 68 1.99 -5.89 -12.03
N ASP A 69 2.46 -6.09 -13.25
CA ASP A 69 1.64 -6.51 -14.38
C ASP A 69 0.97 -7.80 -13.92
N LEU A 70 -0.32 -7.70 -13.57
CA LEU A 70 -1.16 -8.85 -13.40
C LEU A 70 -1.17 -9.54 -14.77
N PRO A 71 -0.65 -10.78 -14.89
CA PRO A 71 -0.73 -11.47 -16.16
C PRO A 71 -2.20 -11.52 -16.57
N SER A 72 -2.46 -11.13 -17.82
CA SER A 72 -3.81 -11.17 -18.38
C SER A 72 -4.45 -12.54 -18.10
N PRO A 73 -5.77 -12.59 -17.84
CA PRO A 73 -6.44 -13.85 -17.59
C PRO A 73 -6.13 -14.85 -18.72
N PRO A 74 -5.88 -16.13 -18.39
CA PRO A 74 -5.57 -17.12 -19.40
C PRO A 74 -6.72 -17.22 -20.41
N LEU A 75 -6.38 -17.21 -21.71
CA LEU A 75 -7.37 -17.37 -22.77
C LEU A 75 -8.10 -18.70 -22.56
N THR A 76 -9.42 -18.64 -22.49
CA THR A 76 -10.25 -19.83 -22.18
C THR A 76 -10.55 -20.67 -23.41
N GLY A 77 -10.18 -20.20 -24.61
CA GLY A 77 -10.41 -20.89 -25.87
C GLY A 77 -11.87 -20.83 -26.34
N ASN A 78 -12.69 -20.03 -25.65
CA ASN A 78 -14.10 -19.81 -25.97
C ASN A 78 -14.30 -18.33 -26.29
N ALA A 79 -14.62 -18.02 -27.55
CA ALA A 79 -14.70 -16.66 -28.07
C ALA A 79 -15.64 -15.73 -27.27
N ILE A 80 -16.67 -16.29 -26.63
CA ILE A 80 -17.62 -15.50 -25.83
C ILE A 80 -17.03 -15.20 -24.44
N ALA A 81 -16.37 -16.17 -23.80
CA ALA A 81 -15.76 -16.00 -22.49
C ALA A 81 -14.56 -15.04 -22.55
N ASP A 82 -13.74 -15.15 -23.60
CA ASP A 82 -12.62 -14.26 -23.85
C ASP A 82 -13.08 -12.81 -24.12
N LYS A 83 -14.24 -12.61 -24.74
CA LYS A 83 -14.81 -11.27 -24.95
C LYS A 83 -15.29 -10.63 -23.65
N ILE A 84 -15.91 -11.40 -22.75
CA ILE A 84 -16.33 -10.92 -21.43
C ILE A 84 -15.12 -10.60 -20.55
N LEU A 85 -14.09 -11.45 -20.59
CA LEU A 85 -12.83 -11.21 -19.86
C LEU A 85 -12.08 -9.97 -20.35
N SER A 86 -12.25 -9.58 -21.62
CA SER A 86 -11.61 -8.39 -22.21
C SER A 86 -12.37 -7.08 -21.98
N GLU A 87 -13.63 -7.13 -21.54
CA GLU A 87 -14.46 -5.94 -21.26
C GLU A 87 -14.43 -5.49 -19.78
N ILE A 88 -13.68 -6.19 -18.92
CA ILE A 88 -13.50 -5.87 -17.49
C ILE A 88 -12.13 -5.19 -17.29
#